data_AF-A0A2S9G5Q3-F1
#
_entry.id   AF-A0A2S9G5Q3-F1
#
_cell.length_a   1.000
_cell.length_b   1.000
_cell.length_c   1.000
_cell.angle_alpha   90.00
_cell.angle_beta   90.00
_cell.angle_gamma   90.00
#
_symmetry.space_group_name_H-M   'P 1'
#
loop_
_entity.id
_entity.type
_entity.pdbx_description
1 polymer ?
#
loop_
_entity_poly.entity_id
_entity_poly.type
_entity_poly.pdbx_seq_one_letter_code
_entity_poly.pdbx_strand_id
1 'polypeptide(L)'
;PGSRLAVESVPSHHEADQQELREKMKESTDRWRNEGFDLDFSGLVFLGDRADVTDYLLGHDWTVDATPTNDLLIRYGLAPLDDGE
;
A
#
# COMPACT_ATOMS: atom_id res chain seq x y z
N PRO A 1 -4.29 12.49 25.96
CA PRO A 1 -3.35 13.20 25.07
C PRO A 1 -1.91 12.71 25.31
N GLY A 2 -1.13 12.46 24.26
CA GLY A 2 0.27 11.99 24.35
C GLY A 2 0.52 10.55 23.86
N SER A 3 -0.53 9.78 23.56
CA SER A 3 -0.39 8.52 22.83
C SER A 3 0.19 8.76 21.43
N ARG A 4 0.94 7.79 20.91
CA ARG A 4 1.54 7.83 19.57
C ARG A 4 1.21 6.56 18.82
N LEU A 5 1.02 6.68 17.51
CA LEU A 5 0.75 5.59 16.59
C LEU A 5 1.72 5.68 15.40
N ALA A 6 2.19 4.54 14.92
CA ALA A 6 2.88 4.39 13.65
C ALA A 6 2.18 3.27 12.88
N VAL A 7 1.89 3.52 11.61
CA VAL A 7 1.13 2.61 10.74
C VAL A 7 1.59 2.79 9.30
N GLU A 8 1.54 1.71 8.54
CA GLU A 8 1.70 1.75 7.10
C GLU A 8 0.30 1.77 6.46
N SER A 9 0.09 2.67 5.52
CA SER A 9 -1.16 2.76 4.76
C SER A 9 -0.88 2.68 3.28
N VAL A 10 -1.54 1.74 2.61
CA VAL A 10 -1.64 1.76 1.16
C VAL A 10 -2.73 2.76 0.79
N PRO A 11 -2.47 3.77 -0.06
CA PRO A 11 -3.48 4.73 -0.49
C PRO A 11 -4.73 4.04 -1.02
N SER A 12 -5.89 4.66 -0.87
CA SER A 12 -7.13 4.13 -1.44
C SER A 12 -7.07 4.19 -2.97
N HIS A 13 -7.25 3.04 -3.61
CA HIS A 13 -7.26 2.88 -5.06
C HIS A 13 -8.66 3.12 -5.62
N HIS A 14 -8.79 3.80 -6.77
CA HIS A 14 -10.09 3.96 -7.43
C HIS A 14 -10.59 2.62 -7.98
N GLU A 15 -11.88 2.47 -8.24
CA GLU A 15 -12.45 1.22 -8.79
C GLU A 15 -11.75 0.77 -10.10
N ALA A 16 -11.31 1.73 -10.94
CA ALA A 16 -10.56 1.46 -12.15
C ALA A 16 -9.20 0.77 -11.87
N ASP A 17 -8.56 1.09 -10.74
CA ASP A 17 -7.25 0.57 -10.34
C ASP A 17 -7.37 -0.85 -9.75
N GLN A 18 -8.56 -1.29 -9.32
CA GLN A 18 -8.73 -2.59 -8.67
C GLN A 18 -8.53 -3.77 -9.63
N GLN A 19 -8.97 -3.63 -10.88
CA GLN A 19 -8.78 -4.67 -11.89
C GLN A 19 -7.29 -4.82 -12.22
N GLU A 20 -6.59 -3.71 -12.42
CA GLU A 20 -5.16 -3.68 -12.65
C GLU A 20 -4.37 -4.25 -11.46
N LEU A 21 -4.77 -3.90 -10.23
CA LEU A 21 -4.14 -4.44 -9.03
C LEU A 21 -4.34 -5.96 -8.91
N ARG A 22 -5.53 -6.48 -9.26
CA ARG A 22 -5.78 -7.93 -9.32
C ARG A 22 -4.89 -8.62 -10.34
N GLU A 23 -4.68 -8.00 -11.50
CA GLU A 23 -3.78 -8.52 -12.54
C GLU A 23 -2.32 -8.55 -12.06
N LYS A 24 -1.82 -7.43 -11.50
CA LYS A 24 -0.48 -7.36 -10.89
C LYS A 24 -0.30 -8.42 -9.77
N MET A 25 -1.33 -8.64 -8.94
CA MET A 25 -1.31 -9.69 -7.90
C MET A 25 -1.29 -11.11 -8.47
N LYS A 26 -1.99 -11.34 -9.58
CA LYS A 26 -1.97 -12.63 -10.27
C LYS A 26 -0.59 -12.91 -10.86
N GLU A 27 0.01 -11.92 -11.53
CA GLU A 27 1.37 -12.05 -12.07
C GLU A 27 2.40 -12.37 -10.98
N SER A 28 2.28 -11.73 -9.81
CA SER A 28 3.08 -12.07 -8.64
C SER A 28 2.84 -13.52 -8.21
N THR A 29 1.58 -13.92 -8.01
CA THR A 29 1.20 -15.30 -7.65
C THR A 29 1.80 -16.34 -8.61
N ASP A 30 1.72 -16.10 -9.91
CA ASP A 30 2.25 -17.01 -10.94
C ASP A 30 3.79 -17.11 -10.88
N ARG A 31 4.48 -16.00 -10.62
CA ARG A 31 5.93 -16.00 -10.40
C ARG A 31 6.32 -16.84 -9.18
N TRP A 32 5.64 -16.70 -8.06
CA TRP A 32 5.92 -17.47 -6.85
C TRP A 32 5.59 -18.95 -7.02
N ARG A 33 4.52 -19.26 -7.77
CA ARG A 33 4.14 -20.64 -8.10
C ARG A 33 5.24 -21.36 -8.88
N ASN A 34 5.91 -20.68 -9.80
CA ASN A 34 7.04 -21.23 -10.55
C ASN A 34 8.24 -21.59 -9.65
N GLU A 35 8.39 -20.90 -8.51
CA GLU A 35 9.40 -21.18 -7.48
C GLU A 35 8.92 -22.20 -6.44
N GLY A 36 7.76 -22.84 -6.65
CA GLY A 36 7.20 -23.87 -5.77
C GLY A 36 6.40 -23.34 -4.59
N PHE A 37 6.05 -22.05 -4.57
CA PHE A 37 5.27 -21.42 -3.51
C PHE A 37 3.91 -20.93 -4.03
N ASP A 38 2.84 -21.61 -3.64
CA ASP A 38 1.47 -21.29 -4.06
C ASP A 38 0.78 -20.37 -3.04
N LEU A 39 0.80 -19.06 -3.29
CA LEU A 39 0.13 -18.05 -2.48
C LEU A 39 -0.72 -17.14 -3.36
N ASP A 40 -2.03 -17.16 -3.14
CA ASP A 40 -2.96 -16.23 -3.80
C ASP A 40 -3.03 -14.90 -3.03
N PHE A 41 -2.27 -13.91 -3.51
CA PHE A 41 -2.26 -12.57 -2.91
C PHE A 41 -3.60 -11.84 -3.04
N SER A 42 -4.44 -12.22 -4.00
CA SER A 42 -5.72 -11.54 -4.23
C SER A 42 -6.72 -11.76 -3.09
N GLY A 43 -6.59 -12.87 -2.36
CA GLY A 43 -7.39 -13.17 -1.17
C GLY A 43 -6.93 -12.45 0.10
N LEU A 44 -5.78 -11.78 0.08
CA LEU A 44 -5.18 -11.15 1.26
C LEU A 44 -5.42 -9.63 1.34
N VAL A 45 -5.87 -9.02 0.25
CA VAL A 45 -6.04 -7.57 0.16
C VAL A 45 -7.51 -7.19 0.13
N PHE A 46 -7.88 -6.23 0.98
CA PHE A 46 -9.19 -5.59 0.91
C PHE A 46 -9.15 -4.46 -0.12
N LEU A 47 -9.92 -4.63 -1.20
CA LEU A 47 -10.02 -3.67 -2.30
C LEU A 47 -11.23 -2.74 -2.20
N GLY A 48 -12.14 -2.96 -1.26
CA GLY A 48 -13.32 -2.13 -1.11
C GLY A 48 -12.99 -0.71 -0.64
N ASP A 49 -14.03 0.15 -0.65
CA ASP A 49 -13.93 1.50 -0.13
C ASP A 49 -13.52 1.50 1.35
N ARG A 50 -12.56 2.37 1.68
CA ARG A 50 -12.01 2.50 3.02
C ARG A 50 -11.58 3.95 3.25
N ALA A 51 -11.71 4.38 4.50
CA ALA A 51 -11.17 5.67 4.91
C ALA A 51 -9.65 5.69 4.70
N ASP A 52 -9.16 6.77 4.08
CA ASP A 52 -7.74 7.04 4.06
C ASP A 52 -7.26 7.25 5.51
N VAL A 53 -6.13 6.63 5.86
CA VAL A 53 -5.64 6.63 7.25
C VAL A 53 -5.24 8.02 7.71
N THR A 54 -4.64 8.82 6.81
CA THR A 54 -4.23 10.20 7.12
C THR A 54 -5.46 11.05 7.38
N ASP A 55 -6.42 11.03 6.47
CA ASP A 55 -7.66 11.80 6.58
C ASP A 55 -8.47 11.37 7.81
N TYR A 56 -8.56 10.06 8.06
CA TYR A 56 -9.27 9.52 9.22
C TYR A 56 -8.66 10.02 10.53
N LEU A 57 -7.34 9.96 10.68
CA LEU A 57 -6.67 10.41 11.91
C LEU A 57 -6.76 11.93 12.09
N LEU A 58 -6.57 12.72 11.02
CA LEU A 58 -6.76 14.18 11.06
C LEU A 58 -8.18 14.55 11.49
N GLY A 59 -9.20 13.83 11.01
CA GLY A 59 -10.59 14.01 11.40
C GLY A 59 -10.93 13.62 12.85
N HIS A 60 -10.01 12.95 13.56
CA HIS A 60 -10.17 12.52 14.95
C HIS A 60 -9.20 13.23 15.90
N ASP A 61 -8.82 14.48 15.58
CA ASP A 61 -7.97 15.35 16.39
C ASP A 61 -6.55 14.81 16.64
N TRP A 62 -6.05 13.94 15.75
CA TRP A 62 -4.64 13.54 15.74
C TRP A 62 -3.80 14.49 14.90
N THR A 63 -2.56 14.69 15.32
CA THR A 63 -1.53 15.25 14.44
C THR A 63 -0.89 14.12 13.65
N VAL A 64 -0.80 14.26 12.34
CA VAL A 64 -0.27 13.24 11.42
C VAL A 64 0.95 13.78 10.68
N ASP A 65 1.95 12.92 10.52
CA ASP A 65 3.15 13.15 9.69
C ASP A 65 3.27 11.97 8.71
N ALA A 66 2.70 12.12 7.51
CA ALA A 66 2.72 11.09 6.49
C ALA A 66 4.00 11.23 5.66
N THR A 67 4.78 10.15 5.53
CA THR A 67 5.98 10.13 4.69
C THR A 67 5.84 9.07 3.60
N PRO A 68 5.77 9.47 2.31
CA PRO A 68 5.78 8.53 1.19
C PRO A 68 7.03 7.64 1.16
N THR A 69 6.89 6.41 0.68
CA THR A 69 8.00 5.45 0.58
C THR A 69 9.16 5.99 -0.26
N ASN A 70 8.88 6.64 -1.39
CA ASN A 70 9.93 7.20 -2.25
C ASN A 70 10.70 8.35 -1.56
N ASP A 71 10.04 9.16 -0.72
CA ASP A 71 10.72 10.20 0.06
C ASP A 71 11.69 9.57 1.08
N LEU A 72 11.32 8.45 1.70
CA LEU A 72 12.21 7.69 2.58
C LEU A 72 13.39 7.11 1.81
N LEU A 73 13.15 6.46 0.67
CA LEU A 73 14.20 5.85 -0.14
C LEU A 73 15.23 6.89 -0.58
N ILE A 74 14.77 8.02 -1.14
CA ILE A 74 15.63 9.12 -1.59
C ILE A 74 16.42 9.71 -0.41
N ARG A 75 15.77 9.94 0.74
CA ARG A 75 16.43 10.46 1.95
C ARG A 75 17.61 9.60 2.39
N TYR A 76 17.51 8.28 2.20
CA TYR A 76 18.54 7.33 2.57
C TYR A 76 19.46 6.91 1.40
N GLY A 77 19.38 7.61 0.27
CA GLY A 77 20.26 7.37 -0.88
C GLY A 77 19.94 6.09 -1.67
N LEU A 78 18.74 5.55 -1.52
CA LEU A 78 18.23 4.42 -2.28
C LEU A 78 17.48 4.90 -3.53
N ALA A 79 17.46 4.07 -4.57
CA ALA A 79 16.66 4.34 -5.75
C ALA A 79 15.16 4.34 -5.37
N PRO A 80 14.34 5.26 -5.94
CA PRO A 80 12.91 5.22 -5.75
C PRO A 80 12.32 3.93 -6.36
N LEU A 81 11.17 3.51 -5.86
CA LEU A 81 10.36 2.51 -6.53
C LEU A 81 9.77 3.13 -7.79
N ASP A 82 9.88 2.39 -8.91
CA ASP A 82 9.24 2.74 -10.17
C ASP A 82 7.74 2.53 -10.00
N ASP A 83 6.99 3.61 -10.16
CA ASP A 83 5.55 3.63 -10.29
C ASP A 83 5.19 3.05 -11.65
N GLY A 84 5.33 1.72 -11.77
CA GLY A 84 5.09 0.99 -13.02
C GLY A 84 3.80 1.46 -13.69
N GLU A 85 3.98 2.11 -14.83
CA GLU A 85 2.96 2.59 -15.76
C GLU A 85 1.98 1.48 -16.17
#